data_AF-A0A9J5Z1V2-F1
#
_entry.id   AF-A0A9J5Z1V2-F1
#
_cell.length_a   1.000
_cell.length_b   1.000
_cell.length_c   1.000
_cell.angle_alpha   90.00
_cell.angle_beta   90.00
_cell.angle_gamma   90.00
#
_symmetry.space_group_name_H-M   'P 1'
#
loop_
_entity.id
_entity.type
_entity.pdbx_description
1 polymer ?
#
loop_
_entity_poly.entity_id
_entity_poly.type
_entity_poly.pdbx_seq_one_letter_code
_entity_poly.pdbx_strand_id
1 'polypeptide(L)'
;MCGTDGCLVINVTNFSILCWNTNLEFDFCCVYSGDTTMYESYWRKIGNKCDITFNGDDSLSYFGNGESLCWFLESKLEEQIKRLHKVVGNAIVDDHYIVVGTGSC
;
A
#
# COMPACT_ATOMS: atom_id res chain seq x y z
N MET A 1 0.28 -32.28 -4.00
CA MET A 1 1.58 -31.92 -3.39
C MET A 1 2.28 -30.99 -4.36
N CYS A 2 2.30 -29.70 -4.06
CA CYS A 2 3.10 -28.70 -4.75
C CYS A 2 3.68 -27.83 -3.63
N GLY A 3 5.00 -27.87 -3.46
CA GLY A 3 5.70 -27.14 -2.42
C GLY A 3 5.79 -25.68 -2.79
N THR A 4 5.40 -24.81 -1.87
CA THR A 4 5.73 -23.38 -1.91
C THR A 4 6.86 -23.14 -0.92
N ASP A 5 8.07 -23.34 -1.41
CA ASP A 5 9.28 -22.94 -0.72
C ASP A 5 9.35 -21.41 -0.67
N GLY A 6 9.52 -20.88 0.55
CA GLY A 6 10.20 -19.63 0.84
C GLY A 6 9.74 -18.38 0.09
N CYS A 7 8.63 -17.78 0.52
CA CYS A 7 8.48 -16.33 0.33
C CYS A 7 9.57 -15.64 1.16
N LEU A 8 10.65 -15.20 0.49
CA LEU A 8 11.66 -14.33 1.09
C LEU A 8 11.01 -12.98 1.36
N VAL A 9 10.42 -12.83 2.55
CA VAL A 9 10.17 -11.53 3.14
C VAL A 9 11.53 -10.92 3.45
N ILE A 10 12.02 -10.05 2.57
CA ILE A 10 13.21 -9.25 2.85
C ILE A 10 12.80 -8.22 3.92
N ASN A 11 13.07 -8.56 5.18
CA ASN A 11 12.90 -7.65 6.30
C ASN A 11 14.05 -6.64 6.24
N VAL A 12 13.78 -5.43 5.75
CA VAL A 12 14.79 -4.36 5.52
C VAL A 12 15.35 -3.79 6.84
N THR A 13 14.97 -4.34 7.99
CA THR A 13 15.36 -3.82 9.31
C THR A 13 16.75 -4.26 9.77
N ASN A 14 17.32 -5.36 9.26
CA ASN A 14 18.59 -5.89 9.79
C ASN A 14 19.63 -6.07 8.69
N PHE A 15 20.44 -5.03 8.46
CA PHE A 15 21.73 -5.18 7.78
C PHE A 15 22.78 -5.59 8.82
N SER A 16 22.92 -6.90 9.05
CA SER A 16 23.98 -7.42 9.93
C SER A 16 25.30 -7.47 9.16
N ILE A 17 26.17 -6.48 9.39
CA ILE A 17 27.56 -6.53 8.93
C ILE A 17 28.36 -7.38 9.93
N LEU A 18 28.68 -8.62 9.55
CA LEU A 18 29.61 -9.46 10.30
C LEU A 18 31.04 -8.91 10.13
N CYS A 19 31.55 -8.22 11.15
CA CYS A 19 32.94 -7.79 11.19
C CYS A 19 33.81 -8.97 11.68
N TRP A 20 34.74 -9.45 10.84
CA TRP A 20 35.51 -10.70 10.99
C TRP A 20 36.50 -10.80 12.19
N ASN A 21 36.30 -10.08 13.30
CA ASN A 21 37.14 -10.29 14.50
C ASN A 21 36.55 -9.88 15.86
N THR A 22 35.24 -9.61 15.94
CA THR A 22 34.56 -9.42 17.22
C THR A 22 33.18 -10.07 17.13
N ASN A 23 32.81 -10.93 18.07
CA ASN A 23 31.46 -11.49 18.22
C ASN A 23 30.41 -10.43 18.62
N LEU A 24 30.51 -9.23 18.04
CA LEU A 24 29.61 -8.11 18.27
C LEU A 24 28.65 -8.03 17.09
N GLU A 25 27.38 -8.29 17.36
CA GLU A 25 26.29 -8.08 16.43
C GLU A 25 25.92 -6.59 16.50
N PHE A 26 26.05 -5.89 15.38
CA PHE A 26 25.65 -4.49 15.25
C PHE A 26 24.34 -4.42 14.48
N ASP A 27 23.27 -4.05 15.17
CA ASP A 27 21.99 -3.72 14.54
C ASP A 27 21.99 -2.26 14.08
N PHE A 28 21.83 -2.05 12.78
CA PHE A 28 21.64 -0.72 12.21
C PHE A 28 20.15 -0.39 12.08
N CYS A 29 19.67 0.54 12.90
CA CYS A 29 18.30 1.03 12.80
C CYS A 29 18.19 2.13 11.73
N CYS A 30 17.56 1.80 10.60
CA CYS A 30 17.27 2.75 9.53
C CYS A 30 15.97 3.52 9.83
N VAL A 31 16.07 4.80 10.19
CA VAL A 31 14.90 5.66 10.53
C VAL A 31 14.60 6.71 9.44
N TYR A 32 15.46 6.85 8.42
CA TYR A 32 15.36 7.91 7.42
C TYR A 32 14.44 7.59 6.23
N SER A 33 14.03 6.34 6.03
CA SER A 33 13.22 5.94 4.86
C SER A 33 11.79 6.47 4.90
N GLY A 34 11.26 6.82 6.10
CA GLY A 34 9.84 7.16 6.26
C GLY A 34 8.89 5.99 6.00
N ASP A 35 9.41 4.75 5.95
CA ASP A 35 8.60 3.56 5.71
C ASP A 35 7.63 3.34 6.88
N THR A 36 6.35 3.14 6.56
CA THR A 36 5.24 3.19 7.52
C THR A 36 4.84 1.81 8.04
N THR A 37 5.81 0.90 8.19
CA THR A 37 5.63 -0.48 8.69
C THR A 37 4.96 -0.55 10.07
N MET A 38 4.96 0.54 10.84
CA MET A 38 4.24 0.65 12.11
C MET A 38 2.74 0.28 12.02
N TYR A 39 2.10 0.46 10.86
CA TYR A 39 0.69 0.10 10.66
C TYR A 39 0.44 -1.38 10.32
N GLU A 40 1.48 -2.18 10.07
CA GLU A 40 1.34 -3.58 9.67
C GLU A 40 0.53 -4.39 10.71
N SER A 41 0.81 -4.17 11.99
CA SER A 41 0.13 -4.88 13.08
C SER A 41 -1.37 -4.54 13.18
N TYR A 42 -1.76 -3.33 12.77
CA TYR A 42 -3.16 -2.91 12.72
C TYR A 42 -3.91 -3.66 11.62
N TRP A 43 -3.36 -3.68 10.40
CA TRP A 43 -3.96 -4.40 9.27
C TRP A 43 -4.05 -5.90 9.51
N ARG A 44 -3.03 -6.50 10.13
CA ARG A 44 -3.06 -7.93 10.48
C ARG A 44 -4.17 -8.29 11.46
N LYS A 45 -4.52 -7.38 12.39
CA LYS A 45 -5.63 -7.57 13.33
C LYS A 45 -7.00 -7.43 12.68
N ILE A 46 -7.11 -6.67 11.59
CA ILE A 46 -8.36 -6.56 10.83
C ILE A 46 -8.71 -7.89 10.15
N GLY A 47 -7.70 -8.70 9.82
CA GLY A 47 -7.85 -10.00 9.19
C GLY A 47 -8.49 -9.87 7.80
N ASN A 48 -9.37 -10.82 7.47
CA ASN A 48 -9.89 -10.99 6.12
C ASN A 48 -10.90 -9.91 5.66
N LYS A 49 -11.22 -8.92 6.50
CA LYS A 49 -12.15 -7.83 6.11
C LYS A 49 -11.59 -6.94 5.00
N CYS A 50 -10.27 -6.95 4.82
CA CYS A 50 -9.56 -6.21 3.79
C CYS A 50 -9.10 -7.10 2.63
N ASP A 51 -9.49 -8.38 2.60
CA ASP A 51 -9.16 -9.26 1.48
C ASP A 51 -9.87 -8.74 0.22
N ILE A 52 -9.12 -8.71 -0.89
CA ILE A 52 -9.62 -8.32 -2.20
C ILE A 52 -9.44 -9.52 -3.12
N THR A 53 -10.52 -9.91 -3.80
CA THR A 53 -10.49 -10.95 -4.83
C THR A 53 -10.52 -10.28 -6.20
N PHE A 54 -9.59 -10.66 -7.07
CA PHE A 54 -9.56 -10.25 -8.47
C PHE A 54 -9.83 -11.46 -9.35
N ASN A 55 -10.72 -11.32 -10.32
CA ASN A 55 -10.88 -12.27 -11.41
C ASN A 55 -9.82 -12.01 -12.50
N GLY A 56 -9.58 -13.01 -13.36
CA GLY A 56 -8.56 -12.90 -14.40
C GLY A 56 -8.89 -11.88 -15.51
N ASP A 57 -10.14 -11.48 -15.60
CA ASP A 57 -10.69 -10.52 -16.56
C ASP A 57 -10.98 -9.14 -15.94
N ASP A 58 -10.75 -8.96 -14.64
CA ASP A 58 -10.91 -7.67 -13.98
C ASP A 58 -9.87 -6.66 -14.49
N SER A 59 -10.30 -5.41 -14.72
CA SER A 59 -9.44 -4.27 -15.03
C SER A 59 -8.53 -4.43 -16.26
N LEU A 60 -8.91 -5.27 -17.24
CA LEU A 60 -8.17 -5.41 -18.51
C LEU A 60 -8.34 -4.22 -19.47
N SER A 61 -9.37 -3.40 -19.27
CA SER A 61 -9.60 -2.16 -20.02
C SER A 61 -8.61 -1.09 -19.59
N TYR A 62 -8.15 -0.27 -20.55
CA TYR A 62 -7.40 0.95 -20.23
C TYR A 62 -8.26 2.00 -19.50
N PHE A 63 -9.57 1.96 -19.70
CA PHE A 63 -10.52 2.90 -19.09
C PHE A 63 -11.12 2.29 -17.83
N GLY A 64 -11.01 3.01 -16.71
CA GLY A 64 -11.75 2.71 -15.48
C GLY A 64 -13.12 3.38 -15.50
N ASN A 65 -13.17 4.67 -15.87
CA ASN A 65 -14.41 5.40 -16.10
C ASN A 65 -14.25 6.39 -17.26
N GLY A 66 -14.73 6.01 -18.45
CA GLY A 66 -14.62 6.84 -19.66
C GLY A 66 -15.35 8.19 -19.61
N GLU A 67 -16.24 8.41 -18.63
CA GLU A 67 -16.98 9.66 -18.46
C GLU A 67 -16.25 10.68 -17.56
N SER A 68 -15.25 10.24 -16.80
CA SER A 68 -14.50 11.09 -15.86
C SER A 68 -13.37 11.84 -16.56
N LEU A 69 -13.04 13.04 -16.06
CA LEU A 69 -11.84 13.77 -16.46
C LEU A 69 -10.58 12.90 -16.28
N CYS A 70 -10.51 12.14 -15.18
CA CYS A 70 -9.48 11.14 -14.94
C CYS A 70 -10.03 9.79 -15.39
N TRP A 71 -9.93 9.49 -16.69
CA TRP A 71 -10.58 8.33 -17.32
C TRP A 71 -10.06 6.96 -16.85
N PHE A 72 -8.86 6.94 -16.24
CA PHE A 72 -8.27 5.76 -15.62
C PHE A 72 -8.57 5.64 -14.13
N LEU A 73 -9.37 6.55 -13.56
CA LEU A 73 -9.85 6.46 -12.19
C LEU A 73 -11.05 5.50 -12.11
N GLU A 74 -10.90 4.47 -11.28
CA GLU A 74 -12.00 3.58 -10.91
C GLU A 74 -13.07 4.33 -10.10
N SER A 75 -14.34 4.26 -10.53
CA SER A 75 -15.46 4.96 -9.89
C SER A 75 -15.61 4.62 -8.40
N LYS A 76 -15.34 3.36 -8.03
CA LYS A 76 -15.40 2.92 -6.63
C LYS A 76 -14.33 3.58 -5.76
N LEU A 77 -13.13 3.81 -6.33
CA LEU A 77 -12.05 4.49 -5.61
C LEU A 77 -12.41 5.97 -5.40
N GLU A 78 -12.94 6.64 -6.43
CA GLU A 78 -13.41 8.02 -6.32
C GLU A 78 -14.45 8.19 -5.19
N GLU A 79 -15.44 7.30 -5.13
CA GLU A 79 -16.46 7.27 -4.08
C GLU A 79 -15.84 7.12 -2.69
N GLN A 80 -14.91 6.16 -2.50
CA GLN A 80 -14.30 5.94 -1.20
C GLN A 80 -13.37 7.07 -0.77
N ILE A 81 -12.66 7.74 -1.70
CA ILE A 81 -11.85 8.93 -1.39
C ILE A 81 -12.76 10.07 -0.90
N LYS A 82 -13.85 10.36 -1.63
CA LYS A 82 -14.82 11.39 -1.22
C LYS A 82 -15.43 11.08 0.14
N ARG A 83 -15.82 9.82 0.36
CA ARG A 83 -16.37 9.36 1.65
C ARG A 83 -15.36 9.51 2.78
N LEU A 84 -14.10 9.12 2.57
CA LEU A 84 -13.04 9.23 3.58
C LEU A 84 -12.87 10.68 4.03
N HIS A 85 -12.72 11.61 3.09
CA HIS A 85 -12.56 13.02 3.41
C HIS A 85 -13.79 13.63 4.09
N LYS A 86 -15.00 13.21 3.70
CA LYS A 86 -16.25 13.64 4.36
C LYS A 86 -16.36 13.11 5.80
N VAL A 87 -15.98 11.86 6.05
CA VAL A 87 -16.06 11.25 7.38
C VAL A 87 -14.99 11.80 8.32
N VAL A 88 -13.77 11.98 7.83
CA VAL A 88 -12.64 12.50 8.63
C VAL A 88 -12.72 14.03 8.77
N GLY A 89 -13.29 14.72 7.79
CA GLY A 89 -13.40 16.19 7.77
C GLY A 89 -12.08 16.90 7.53
N ASN A 90 -11.10 16.23 6.91
CA ASN A 90 -9.75 16.77 6.69
C ASN A 90 -9.59 17.52 5.34
N ALA A 91 -10.54 17.37 4.42
CA ALA A 91 -10.52 18.09 3.14
C ALA A 91 -11.94 18.32 2.60
N ILE A 92 -12.13 19.43 1.88
CA ILE A 92 -13.35 19.71 1.12
C ILE A 92 -13.23 19.01 -0.24
N VAL A 93 -14.18 18.15 -0.57
CA VAL A 93 -14.18 17.34 -1.80
C VAL A 93 -15.35 17.64 -2.73
N ASP A 94 -16.35 18.39 -2.26
CA ASP A 94 -17.48 18.82 -3.09
C ASP A 94 -16.99 19.87 -4.09
N ASP A 95 -17.50 19.81 -5.33
CA ASP A 95 -17.10 20.66 -6.46
C ASP A 95 -15.61 20.57 -6.89
N HIS A 96 -14.92 19.49 -6.51
CA HIS A 96 -13.52 19.24 -6.91
C HIS A 96 -13.39 17.96 -7.74
N TYR A 97 -12.48 17.99 -8.72
CA TYR A 97 -12.08 16.81 -9.48
C TYR A 97 -11.02 16.01 -8.73
N ILE A 98 -11.12 14.69 -8.80
CA ILE A 98 -10.10 13.77 -8.28
C ILE A 98 -9.25 13.28 -9.45
N VAL A 99 -7.94 13.43 -9.32
CA VAL A 99 -6.95 12.89 -10.25
C VAL A 99 -6.01 11.99 -9.46
N VAL A 100 -5.83 10.76 -9.91
CA VAL A 100 -4.92 9.79 -9.26
C VAL A 100 -3.59 9.71 -9.97
N GLY A 101 -2.54 9.40 -9.22
CA GLY A 101 -1.18 9.22 -9.70
C GLY A 101 -0.44 8.19 -8.85
N THR A 102 0.70 7.70 -9.34
CA THR A 102 1.50 6.68 -8.65
C THR A 102 2.35 7.32 -7.56
N GLY A 103 1.77 7.45 -6.38
CA GLY A 103 2.41 8.13 -5.25
C GLY A 103 2.39 9.65 -5.39
N SER A 104 2.60 10.34 -4.26
CA SER A 104 2.59 11.80 -4.23
C SER A 104 3.97 12.40 -4.51
N CYS A 105 5.05 11.76 -4.05
CA CYS A 105 6.45 12.19 -4.16
C CYS A 105 7.39 11.00 -3.95
#